data_AF-A0A7V8YL99-F1
#
_entry.id   AF-A0A7V8YL99-F1
#
_cell.length_a   1.000
_cell.length_b   1.000
_cell.length_c   1.000
_cell.angle_alpha   90.00
_cell.angle_beta   90.00
_cell.angle_gamma   90.00
#
_symmetry.space_group_name_H-M   'P 1'
#
loop_
_entity.id
_entity.type
_entity.pdbx_description
1 polymer ?
#
loop_
_entity_poly.entity_id
_entity_poly.type
_entity_poly.pdbx_seq_one_letter_code
_entity_poly.pdbx_strand_id
1 'polypeptide(L)' 'FGPRRPAAGFSGYRTPVPGLFLTGSGTHPIAGINGLPGKNAADTMIKYFRKEDREGKATHALAESRSQEASET' A
#
# COMPACT_ATOMS: atom_id res chain seq x y z
N PHE A 1 -1.90 -23.51 4.75
CA PHE A 1 -1.93 -22.18 5.40
C PHE A 1 -0.54 -21.78 5.87
N GLY A 2 0.39 -21.51 4.96
CA GLY A 2 1.78 -21.24 5.33
C GLY A 2 2.09 -19.75 5.35
N PRO A 3 2.88 -19.25 6.33
CA PRO A 3 3.28 -17.84 6.41
C PRO A 3 4.24 -17.41 5.29
N ARG A 4 4.58 -18.31 4.37
CA ARG A 4 5.50 -18.07 3.23
C ARG A 4 4.80 -18.10 1.88
N ARG A 5 3.47 -17.94 1.85
CA ARG A 5 2.72 -17.84 0.60
C ARG A 5 2.69 -16.39 0.12
N PRO A 6 2.85 -16.13 -1.20
CA PRO A 6 3.07 -17.08 -2.30
C PRO A 6 4.53 -17.55 -2.45
N ALA A 7 5.48 -16.80 -1.91
CA ALA A 7 6.89 -17.17 -1.78
C ALA A 7 7.46 -16.63 -0.46
N ALA A 8 8.62 -17.12 -0.04
CA ALA A 8 9.29 -16.61 1.16
C ALA A 8 9.54 -15.09 1.01
N GLY A 9 9.15 -14.31 2.03
CA GLY A 9 9.26 -12.84 2.02
C GLY A 9 8.07 -12.10 1.38
N PHE A 10 7.15 -12.80 0.68
CA PHE A 10 6.01 -12.18 0.00
C PHE A 10 4.68 -12.26 0.78
N SER A 11 4.71 -12.74 2.02
CA SER A 11 3.51 -12.83 2.87
C SER A 11 3.05 -11.49 3.44
N GLY A 12 3.86 -10.44 3.34
CA GLY A 12 3.52 -9.08 3.74
C GLY A 12 2.82 -8.25 2.67
N TYR A 13 2.29 -8.87 1.60
CA TYR A 13 1.57 -8.24 0.47
C TYR A 13 2.38 -7.22 -0.35
N ARG A 14 3.55 -6.77 0.11
CA ARG A 14 4.47 -5.94 -0.66
C ARG A 14 5.31 -6.77 -1.59
N THR A 15 5.60 -6.18 -2.75
CA THR A 15 6.56 -6.72 -3.70
C THR A 15 7.84 -5.86 -3.70
N PRO A 16 8.94 -6.34 -4.30
CA PRO A 16 10.14 -5.53 -4.49
C PRO A 16 9.93 -4.31 -5.39
N VAL A 17 8.85 -4.28 -6.18
CA VAL A 17 8.49 -3.15 -7.04
C VAL A 17 7.72 -2.13 -6.18
N PRO A 18 8.23 -0.88 -6.04
CA PRO A 18 7.56 0.15 -5.27
C PRO A 18 6.13 0.42 -5.79
N GLY A 19 5.18 0.56 -4.89
CA GLY A 19 3.77 0.78 -5.22
C GLY A 19 3.00 -0.45 -5.75
N LEU A 20 3.67 -1.60 -5.95
CA LEU A 20 3.01 -2.84 -6.36
C LEU A 20 2.73 -3.76 -5.17
N PHE A 21 1.46 -4.11 -4.98
CA PHE A 21 0.97 -4.98 -3.91
C PHE A 21 0.33 -6.24 -4.48
N LEU A 22 0.47 -7.35 -3.75
CA LEU A 22 0.07 -8.68 -4.17
C LEU A 22 -1.13 -9.16 -3.36
N THR A 23 -2.13 -9.74 -4.04
CA THR A 23 -3.35 -10.30 -3.42
C THR A 23 -3.88 -11.48 -4.25
N GLY A 24 -4.88 -12.20 -3.73
CA GLY A 24 -5.58 -13.28 -4.43
C GLY A 24 -5.58 -14.61 -3.67
N SER A 25 -5.95 -15.70 -4.36
CA SER A 25 -6.06 -17.07 -3.80
C SER A 25 -4.71 -17.77 -3.57
N GLY A 26 -3.60 -17.12 -3.92
CA GLY A 26 -2.24 -17.58 -3.63
C GLY A 26 -1.58 -16.91 -2.42
N THR A 27 -2.14 -15.81 -1.90
CA THR A 27 -1.51 -15.01 -0.83
C THR A 27 -1.92 -15.48 0.57
N HIS A 28 -1.04 -15.35 1.56
CA HIS A 28 -1.44 -15.59 2.95
C HIS A 28 -2.47 -14.53 3.41
N PRO A 29 -3.37 -14.79 4.36
CA PRO A 29 -3.98 -16.07 4.71
C PRO A 29 -5.17 -16.38 3.78
N ILE A 30 -5.42 -17.66 3.50
CA ILE A 30 -6.64 -18.07 2.76
C ILE A 30 -7.20 -19.34 3.37
N ALA A 31 -8.36 -19.21 4.04
CA ALA A 31 -9.24 -20.32 4.39
C ALA A 31 -10.52 -20.25 3.55
N GLY A 32 -10.67 -21.11 2.55
CA GLY A 32 -11.84 -21.08 1.67
C GLY A 32 -12.00 -19.78 0.88
N ILE A 33 -13.23 -19.51 0.40
CA ILE A 33 -13.58 -18.30 -0.35
C ILE A 33 -13.80 -17.16 0.65
N ASN A 34 -12.82 -16.26 0.76
CA ASN A 34 -12.89 -15.08 1.63
C ASN A 34 -12.14 -13.89 1.03
N GLY A 35 -12.47 -12.67 1.46
CA GLY A 35 -11.86 -11.42 1.01
C GLY A 35 -10.67 -10.92 1.84
N LEU A 36 -10.20 -11.69 2.84
CA LEU A 36 -9.10 -11.28 3.72
C LEU A 36 -7.81 -10.88 2.98
N PRO A 37 -7.32 -11.61 1.96
CA PRO A 37 -6.11 -11.19 1.25
C PRO A 37 -6.30 -9.86 0.53
N GLY A 38 -7.51 -9.57 0.03
CA GLY A 38 -7.83 -8.28 -0.58
C GLY A 38 -7.76 -7.15 0.43
N LYS A 39 -8.46 -7.33 1.57
CA LYS A 39 -8.45 -6.36 2.67
C LYS A 39 -7.04 -6.06 3.18
N ASN A 40 -6.26 -7.11 3.45
CA ASN A 40 -4.92 -6.94 4.01
C ASN A 40 -3.94 -6.30 3.03
N ALA A 41 -4.05 -6.61 1.74
CA ALA A 41 -3.27 -5.94 0.70
C ALA A 41 -3.61 -4.45 0.62
N ALA A 42 -4.90 -4.10 0.66
CA ALA A 42 -5.36 -2.71 0.67
C ALA A 42 -4.88 -1.95 1.92
N ASP A 43 -4.99 -2.55 3.11
CA ASP A 43 -4.48 -1.95 4.35
C ASP A 43 -2.96 -1.73 4.29
N THR A 44 -2.23 -2.65 3.67
CA THR A 44 -0.77 -2.52 3.48
C THR A 44 -0.44 -1.40 2.51
N MET A 45 -1.20 -1.28 1.42
CA MET A 45 -1.09 -0.21 0.43
C MET A 45 -1.33 1.17 1.07
N ILE A 46 -2.44 1.32 1.81
CA ILE A 46 -2.79 2.58 2.47
C ILE A 46 -1.71 2.97 3.48
N LYS A 47 -1.18 2.02 4.25
CA LYS A 47 -0.08 2.28 5.20
C LYS A 47 1.20 2.69 4.49
N TYR A 48 1.51 2.08 3.36
CA TYR A 48 2.68 2.42 2.55
C TYR A 48 2.60 3.86 2.04
N PHE A 49 1.49 4.22 1.38
CA PHE A 49 1.31 5.58 0.87
C PHE A 49 1.20 6.63 1.98
N ARG A 50 0.51 6.33 3.10
CA ARG A 50 0.52 7.22 4.28
C ARG A 50 1.92 7.44 4.84
N LYS A 51 2.79 6.41 4.77
CA LYS A 51 4.17 6.52 5.23
C LYS A 51 4.98 7.37 4.25
N GLU A 52 4.81 7.19 2.93
CA GLU A 52 5.42 8.07 1.91
C GLU A 52 4.96 9.53 2.06
N ASP A 53 3.66 9.76 2.31
CA ASP A 53 3.12 11.10 2.54
C ASP A 53 3.75 11.74 3.79
N ARG A 54 3.90 10.95 4.87
CA ARG A 54 4.46 11.40 6.15
C ARG A 54 5.98 11.59 6.11
N GLU A 55 6.70 10.75 5.38
CA GLU A 55 8.17 10.78 5.28
C GLU A 55 8.68 11.72 4.18
N GLY A 56 7.84 12.24 3.28
CA GLY A 56 8.28 13.30 2.38
C GLY A 56 7.37 13.82 1.27
N LYS A 57 6.04 13.61 1.27
CA LYS A 57 5.18 14.07 0.13
C LYS A 57 3.86 14.78 0.44
N ALA A 58 3.30 14.67 1.64
CA ALA A 58 2.29 15.64 2.08
C ALA A 58 2.86 17.08 2.08
N THR A 59 4.19 17.19 2.25
CA THR A 59 4.98 18.41 2.15
C THR A 59 5.05 19.01 0.75
N HIS A 60 4.93 18.24 -0.34
CA HIS A 60 4.98 18.77 -1.71
C HIS A 60 3.59 19.03 -2.29
N ALA A 61 2.61 18.15 -2.06
CA ALA A 61 1.24 18.38 -2.55
C ALA A 61 0.54 19.55 -1.81
N LEU A 62 0.75 19.70 -0.50
CA LEU A 62 0.27 20.86 0.24
C LEU A 62 1.08 22.13 -0.08
N ALA A 63 2.36 22.01 -0.46
CA ALA A 63 3.14 23.14 -0.93
C ALA A 63 2.71 23.60 -2.32
N GLU A 64 2.40 22.68 -3.23
CA GLU A 64 1.89 22.99 -4.57
C GLU A 64 0.50 23.64 -4.49
N SER A 65 -0.41 23.13 -3.65
CA SER A 65 -1.74 23.73 -3.47
C SER A 65 -1.69 25.13 -2.85
N ARG A 66 -0.79 25.37 -1.89
CA ARG A 66 -0.62 26.69 -1.25
C ARG A 66 0.11 27.71 -2.13
N SER A 67 0.92 27.22 -3.07
CA SER A 67 1.62 28.05 -4.05
C SER A 67 0.73 28.45 -5.21
N GLN A 68 -0.27 27.64 -5.55
CA GLN A 68 -1.27 27.96 -6.57
C GLN A 68 -2.29 28.99 -6.06
N GLU A 69 -2.81 28.85 -4.84
CA GLU A 69 -3.75 29.82 -4.25
C GLU A 69 -3.15 31.21 -3.99
N ALA A 70 -1.85 31.30 -3.65
CA ALA A 70 -1.17 32.59 -3.43
C ALA A 70 -0.82 33.34 -4.73
N SER A 71 -0.97 32.70 -5.90
CA SER A 71 -0.72 33.30 -7.20
C SER A 71 -1.99 33.85 -7.88
N GLU A 72 -3.16 33.65 -7.28
CA GLU A 72 -4.48 34.00 -7.81
C GLU A 72 -5.21 35.12 -7.03
N THR A 73 -4.53 35.79 -6.08
CA THR A 73 -5.02 36.99 -5.34
C THR A 73 -4.03 38.15 -5.41
#